data_AF-A0A369UNY8-F1
#
_entry.id   AF-A0A369UNY8-F1
#
_cell.length_a   1.000
_cell.length_b   1.000
_cell.length_c   1.000
_cell.angle_alpha   90.00
_cell.angle_beta   90.00
_cell.angle_gamma   90.00
#
_symmetry.space_group_name_H-M   'P 1'
#
loop_
_entity.id
_entity.type
_entity.pdbx_description
1 polymer ?
#
loop_
_entity_poly.entity_id
_entity_poly.type
_entity_poly.pdbx_seq_one_letter_code
_entity_poly.pdbx_strand_id
1 'polypeptide(L)'
;MTPHLLVPAMMIPLMAFAIWRRVRSHFGPQPIRRKRMIARIVILSVLGGLSGLAGLQDIRLLEGLLGGVLAGSVLGFAGVRLTRFERDANGADAYIPNPWIGGALTVLLVSRLAWRFLVTLPQMQDSAAASSAPPFGNSPLTLLVFGLMIGYYVVYYAGLMIHHRRFERAQLLPDAT
;
A
#
# COMPACT_ATOMS: atom_id res chain seq x y z
N MET A 1 -21.51 -28.21 -11.44
CA MET A 1 -21.36 -26.86 -10.85
C MET A 1 -21.05 -25.91 -11.99
N THR A 2 -21.82 -24.85 -12.16
CA THR A 2 -21.65 -23.94 -13.30
C THR A 2 -20.32 -23.18 -13.17
N PRO A 3 -19.42 -23.24 -14.17
CA PRO A 3 -18.07 -22.65 -14.05
C PRO A 3 -18.08 -21.12 -13.81
N HIS A 4 -19.17 -20.44 -14.17
CA HIS A 4 -19.33 -18.99 -13.94
C HIS A 4 -19.57 -18.59 -12.47
N LEU A 5 -19.98 -19.52 -11.59
CA LEU A 5 -20.14 -19.24 -10.15
C LEU A 5 -18.86 -19.54 -9.35
N LEU A 6 -17.91 -20.27 -9.92
CA LEU A 6 -16.68 -20.70 -9.26
C LEU A 6 -15.74 -19.51 -8.99
N VAL A 7 -15.59 -18.61 -9.95
CA VAL A 7 -14.72 -17.42 -9.83
C VAL A 7 -15.23 -16.45 -8.73
N PRO A 8 -16.51 -16.02 -8.71
CA PRO A 8 -17.04 -15.20 -7.62
C PRO A 8 -16.97 -15.92 -6.25
N ALA A 9 -17.29 -17.21 -6.20
CA ALA A 9 -17.28 -18.00 -4.96
C ALA A 9 -15.89 -18.12 -4.34
N MET A 10 -14.81 -18.11 -5.14
CA MET A 10 -13.43 -18.09 -4.62
C MET A 10 -12.93 -16.68 -4.30
N MET A 11 -13.25 -15.69 -5.14
CA MET A 11 -12.74 -14.32 -5.01
C MET A 11 -13.31 -13.57 -3.81
N ILE A 12 -14.61 -13.70 -3.53
CA ILE A 12 -15.27 -13.02 -2.40
C ILE A 12 -14.63 -13.39 -1.05
N PRO A 13 -14.47 -14.67 -0.68
CA PRO A 13 -13.83 -15.04 0.58
C PRO A 13 -12.33 -14.68 0.59
N LEU A 14 -11.63 -14.75 -0.54
CA LEU A 14 -10.23 -14.32 -0.63
C LEU A 14 -10.09 -12.82 -0.34
N MET A 15 -10.99 -12.01 -0.87
CA MET A 15 -11.04 -10.56 -0.64
C MET A 15 -11.33 -10.27 0.84
N ALA A 16 -12.37 -10.90 1.40
CA ALA A 16 -12.72 -10.79 2.82
C ALA A 16 -11.55 -11.18 3.74
N PHE A 17 -10.86 -12.28 3.42
CA PHE A 17 -9.69 -12.74 4.14
C PHE A 17 -8.51 -11.76 4.02
N ALA A 18 -8.25 -11.23 2.82
CA ALA A 18 -7.19 -10.24 2.60
C ALA A 18 -7.43 -8.96 3.40
N ILE A 19 -8.68 -8.48 3.45
CA ILE A 19 -9.11 -7.33 4.27
C ILE A 19 -8.85 -7.61 5.75
N TRP A 20 -9.40 -8.72 6.26
CA TRP A 20 -9.28 -9.07 7.67
C TRP A 20 -7.82 -9.23 8.09
N ARG A 21 -7.02 -9.95 7.29
CA ARG A 21 -5.58 -10.16 7.55
C ARG A 21 -4.84 -8.83 7.56
N ARG A 22 -5.17 -7.91 6.66
CA ARG A 22 -4.51 -6.61 6.54
C ARG A 22 -4.89 -5.68 7.69
N VAL A 23 -6.18 -5.53 7.99
CA VAL A 23 -6.68 -4.76 9.14
C VAL A 23 -6.10 -5.29 10.45
N ARG A 24 -6.12 -6.61 10.66
CA ARG A 24 -5.53 -7.24 11.85
C ARG A 24 -4.03 -6.97 11.97
N SER A 25 -3.31 -6.88 10.85
CA SER A 25 -1.87 -6.59 10.85
C SER A 25 -1.52 -5.14 11.22
N HIS A 26 -2.50 -4.23 11.24
CA HIS A 26 -2.30 -2.83 11.63
C HIS A 26 -2.39 -2.60 13.15
N PHE A 27 -2.93 -3.55 13.91
CA PHE A 27 -3.04 -3.45 15.36
C PHE A 27 -1.91 -4.24 16.05
N GLY A 28 -1.14 -3.57 16.91
CA GLY A 28 -0.12 -4.16 17.77
C GLY A 28 1.25 -3.49 17.68
N PRO A 29 2.10 -3.62 18.72
CA PRO A 29 3.47 -3.10 18.70
C PRO A 29 4.27 -3.77 17.59
N GLN A 30 4.93 -2.98 16.72
CA GLN A 30 5.75 -3.51 15.64
C GLN A 30 7.24 -3.30 15.93
N PRO A 31 8.04 -4.38 16.01
CA PRO A 31 9.50 -4.24 16.11
C PRO A 31 10.06 -3.71 14.79
N ILE A 32 10.99 -2.76 14.86
CA ILE A 32 11.64 -2.18 13.68
C ILE A 32 12.49 -3.25 12.98
N ARG A 33 11.95 -3.84 11.91
CA ARG A 33 12.67 -4.79 11.05
C ARG A 33 13.17 -4.10 9.78
N ARG A 34 14.32 -3.43 9.87
CA ARG A 34 14.94 -2.65 8.78
C ARG A 34 14.96 -3.38 7.42
N LYS A 35 15.38 -4.65 7.40
CA LYS A 35 15.44 -5.46 6.16
C LYS A 35 14.06 -5.61 5.48
N ARG A 36 12.98 -5.81 6.26
CA ARG A 36 11.62 -5.93 5.71
C ARG A 36 11.09 -4.60 5.19
N MET A 37 11.42 -3.49 5.86
CA MET A 37 11.03 -2.16 5.41
C MET A 37 11.71 -1.80 4.08
N ILE A 38 13.03 -2.04 3.97
CA ILE A 38 13.77 -1.84 2.72
C ILE A 38 13.19 -2.70 1.59
N ALA A 39 12.94 -4.00 1.85
CA ALA A 39 12.35 -4.89 0.85
C ALA A 39 10.99 -4.36 0.34
N ARG A 40 10.14 -3.85 1.24
CA ARG A 40 8.85 -3.24 0.86
C ARG A 40 9.02 -1.99 0.02
N ILE A 41 9.94 -1.10 0.39
CA ILE A 41 10.25 0.11 -0.40
C ILE A 41 10.70 -0.30 -1.81
N VAL A 42 11.67 -1.21 -1.92
CA VAL A 42 12.21 -1.65 -3.22
C VAL A 42 11.12 -2.27 -4.08
N ILE A 43 10.33 -3.21 -3.53
CA ILE A 43 9.25 -3.87 -4.27
C ILE A 43 8.21 -2.85 -4.76
N LEU A 44 7.79 -1.91 -3.90
CA LEU A 44 6.81 -0.88 -4.27
C LEU A 44 7.36 0.10 -5.31
N SER A 45 8.63 0.50 -5.20
CA SER A 45 9.28 1.37 -6.18
C SER A 45 9.43 0.68 -7.54
N VAL A 46 9.80 -0.61 -7.57
CA VAL A 46 9.87 -1.38 -8.81
C VAL A 46 8.49 -1.53 -9.44
N LEU A 47 7.48 -1.88 -8.66
CA LEU A 47 6.09 -1.96 -9.13
C LEU A 47 5.57 -0.62 -9.67
N GLY A 48 5.88 0.48 -8.98
CA GLY A 48 5.54 1.84 -9.42
C GLY A 48 6.26 2.21 -10.72
N GLY A 49 7.54 1.89 -10.84
CA GLY A 49 8.33 2.12 -12.05
C GLY A 49 7.79 1.34 -13.25
N LEU A 50 7.52 0.04 -13.09
CA LEU A 50 6.93 -0.80 -14.13
C LEU A 50 5.54 -0.30 -14.55
N SER A 51 4.73 0.13 -13.57
CA SER A 51 3.41 0.72 -13.85
C SER A 51 3.53 2.06 -14.59
N GLY A 52 4.54 2.86 -14.26
CA GLY A 52 4.84 4.12 -14.95
C GLY A 52 5.27 3.89 -16.40
N LEU A 53 6.10 2.87 -16.66
CA LEU A 53 6.48 2.48 -18.02
C LEU A 53 5.27 2.06 -18.86
N ALA A 54 4.35 1.28 -18.28
CA ALA A 54 3.08 0.95 -18.94
C ALA A 54 2.22 2.20 -19.17
N GLY A 55 2.24 3.16 -18.24
CA GLY A 55 1.55 4.45 -18.35
C GLY A 55 2.12 5.38 -19.43
N LEU A 56 3.33 5.15 -19.95
CA LEU A 56 3.85 5.94 -21.07
C LEU A 56 3.05 5.72 -22.37
N GLN A 57 2.30 4.61 -22.46
CA GLN A 57 1.43 4.31 -23.59
C GLN A 57 0.10 5.06 -23.52
N ASP A 58 -0.31 5.55 -22.35
CA ASP A 58 -1.54 6.32 -22.15
C ASP A 58 -1.33 7.39 -21.07
N ILE A 59 -1.31 8.65 -21.49
CA ILE A 59 -1.07 9.80 -20.60
C ILE A 59 -2.01 9.84 -19.40
N ARG A 60 -3.26 9.36 -19.55
CA ARG A 60 -4.26 9.34 -18.47
C ARG A 60 -3.86 8.38 -17.36
N LEU A 61 -3.25 7.26 -17.71
CA LEU A 61 -2.73 6.27 -16.78
C LEU A 61 -1.57 6.84 -15.97
N LEU A 62 -0.67 7.56 -16.65
CA LEU A 62 0.46 8.23 -16.03
C LEU A 62 0.02 9.35 -15.07
N GLU A 63 -0.94 10.19 -15.47
CA GLU A 63 -1.52 11.23 -14.62
C GLU A 63 -2.14 10.65 -13.35
N GLY A 64 -2.92 9.56 -13.49
CA GLY A 64 -3.48 8.84 -12.37
C GLY A 64 -2.40 8.39 -11.40
N LEU A 65 -1.38 7.68 -11.91
CA LEU A 65 -0.26 7.19 -11.10
C LEU A 65 0.48 8.32 -10.39
N LEU A 66 0.85 9.39 -11.11
CA LEU A 66 1.58 10.53 -10.56
C LEU A 66 0.76 11.27 -9.50
N GLY A 67 -0.51 11.56 -9.79
CA GLY A 67 -1.41 12.19 -8.82
C GLY A 67 -1.56 11.35 -7.55
N GLY A 68 -1.67 10.03 -7.72
CA GLY A 68 -1.65 9.07 -6.62
C GLY A 68 -0.37 9.15 -5.81
N VAL A 69 0.80 9.02 -6.44
CA VAL A 69 2.11 9.05 -5.76
C VAL A 69 2.30 10.35 -4.98
N LEU A 70 1.92 11.49 -5.55
CA LEU A 70 2.03 12.80 -4.89
C LEU A 70 1.13 12.87 -3.66
N ALA A 71 -0.17 12.56 -3.80
CA ALA A 71 -1.11 12.57 -2.69
C ALA A 71 -0.70 11.56 -1.60
N GLY A 72 -0.23 10.38 -2.01
CA GLY A 72 0.24 9.34 -1.12
C GLY A 72 1.46 9.78 -0.34
N SER A 73 2.41 10.45 -1.00
CA SER A 73 3.63 10.98 -0.37
C SER A 73 3.30 12.01 0.71
N VAL A 74 2.34 12.91 0.46
CA VAL A 74 1.86 13.88 1.46
C VAL A 74 1.26 13.16 2.67
N LEU A 75 0.42 12.14 2.44
CA LEU A 75 -0.14 11.32 3.51
C LEU A 75 0.94 10.56 4.28
N GLY A 76 1.96 10.04 3.59
CA GLY A 76 3.08 9.33 4.20
C GLY A 76 3.88 10.25 5.12
N PHE A 77 4.13 11.48 4.69
CA PHE A 77 4.79 12.50 5.49
C PHE A 77 3.98 12.90 6.74
N ALA A 78 2.68 13.14 6.57
CA ALA A 78 1.78 13.38 7.70
C ALA A 78 1.74 12.17 8.65
N GLY A 79 1.74 10.96 8.08
CA GLY A 79 1.77 9.70 8.79
C GLY A 79 2.98 9.60 9.72
N VAL A 80 4.18 9.95 9.25
CA VAL A 80 5.42 9.93 10.07
C VAL A 80 5.34 10.90 11.25
N ARG A 81 4.74 12.09 11.06
CA ARG A 81 4.60 13.09 12.14
C ARG A 81 3.65 12.66 13.25
N LEU A 82 2.64 11.86 12.93
CA LEU A 82 1.59 11.44 13.87
C LEU A 82 2.00 10.27 14.76
N THR A 83 3.26 9.86 14.69
CA THR A 83 3.67 8.57 15.20
C THR A 83 4.56 8.68 16.40
N ARG A 84 4.25 7.83 17.39
CA ARG A 84 4.92 7.82 18.68
C ARG A 84 5.91 6.67 18.70
N PHE A 85 7.14 7.02 19.04
CA PHE A 85 8.20 6.06 19.31
C PHE A 85 8.12 5.73 20.80
N GLU A 86 7.89 4.45 21.12
CA GLU A 86 7.92 3.96 22.49
C GLU A 86 9.06 2.95 22.62
N ARG A 87 9.80 3.04 23.71
CA ARG A 87 10.87 2.07 23.98
C ARG A 87 10.24 0.84 24.59
N ASP A 88 10.44 -0.32 23.97
CA ASP A 88 10.07 -1.58 24.60
C ASP A 88 10.93 -1.78 25.86
N ALA A 89 10.40 -2.51 26.85
CA ALA A 89 11.05 -2.74 28.15
C ALA A 89 12.44 -3.42 28.01
N ASN A 90 12.71 -4.05 26.87
CA ASN A 90 13.99 -4.68 26.53
C ASN A 90 14.98 -3.75 25.81
N GLY A 91 14.71 -2.44 25.70
CA GLY A 91 15.58 -1.48 25.03
C GLY A 91 15.53 -1.52 23.50
N ALA A 92 14.64 -2.34 22.92
CA ALA A 92 14.37 -2.34 21.48
C ALA A 92 13.40 -1.22 21.12
N ASP A 93 13.72 -0.43 20.08
CA ASP A 93 12.84 0.60 19.57
C ASP A 93 11.57 -0.05 18.99
N ALA A 94 10.46 0.09 19.70
CA ALA A 94 9.14 -0.28 19.22
C ALA A 94 8.45 0.97 18.64
N TYR A 95 7.71 0.77 17.57
CA TYR A 95 6.95 1.86 16.98
C TYR A 95 5.47 1.52 17.06
N ILE A 96 4.69 2.48 17.57
CA ILE A 96 3.23 2.40 17.54
C ILE A 96 2.78 3.24 16.34
N PRO A 97 2.62 2.62 15.15
CA PRO A 97 2.09 3.32 14.00
C PRO A 97 0.67 3.79 14.29
N ASN A 98 0.28 4.97 13.80
CA ASN A 98 -1.12 5.36 13.80
C ASN A 98 -1.88 4.42 12.85
N PRO A 99 -2.74 3.52 13.35
CA PRO A 99 -3.37 2.48 12.54
C PRO A 99 -4.41 3.05 11.58
N TRP A 100 -4.92 4.26 11.84
CA TRP A 100 -6.03 4.85 11.10
C TRP A 100 -5.67 5.20 9.65
N ILE A 101 -4.45 5.69 9.39
CA ILE A 101 -4.05 6.07 8.02
C ILE A 101 -3.85 4.82 7.16
N GLY A 102 -3.16 3.80 7.69
CA GLY A 102 -3.01 2.52 7.01
C GLY A 102 -4.34 1.79 6.81
N GLY A 103 -5.24 1.89 7.79
CA GLY A 103 -6.61 1.37 7.72
C GLY A 103 -7.43 2.06 6.64
N ALA A 104 -7.49 3.39 6.62
CA ALA A 104 -8.23 4.17 5.63
C ALA A 104 -7.75 3.89 4.20
N LEU A 105 -6.44 3.82 3.98
CA LEU A 105 -5.87 3.47 2.68
C LEU A 105 -6.20 2.03 2.26
N THR A 106 -6.21 1.11 3.21
CA THR A 106 -6.61 -0.28 2.96
C THR A 106 -8.08 -0.35 2.57
N VAL A 107 -8.97 0.32 3.30
CA VAL A 107 -10.39 0.42 2.97
C VAL A 107 -10.56 0.99 1.57
N LEU A 108 -9.87 2.08 1.24
CA LEU A 108 -9.94 2.70 -0.08
C LEU A 108 -9.51 1.74 -1.21
N LEU A 109 -8.39 1.02 -1.04
CA LEU A 109 -7.94 0.02 -2.00
C LEU A 109 -8.96 -1.11 -2.17
N VAL A 110 -9.51 -1.58 -1.05
CA VAL A 110 -10.46 -2.68 -1.02
C VAL A 110 -11.77 -2.29 -1.68
N SER A 111 -12.34 -1.14 -1.31
CA SER A 111 -13.54 -0.58 -1.93
C SER A 111 -13.33 -0.41 -3.43
N ARG A 112 -12.15 0.05 -3.84
CA ARG A 112 -11.81 0.19 -5.26
C ARG A 112 -11.77 -1.16 -5.98
N LEU A 113 -11.16 -2.18 -5.37
CA LEU A 113 -11.04 -3.50 -5.96
C LEU A 113 -12.39 -4.23 -6.01
N ALA A 114 -13.20 -4.09 -4.96
CA ALA A 114 -14.58 -4.58 -4.91
C ALA A 114 -15.45 -3.94 -5.98
N TRP A 115 -15.41 -2.62 -6.14
CA TRP A 115 -16.13 -1.92 -7.21
C TRP A 115 -15.71 -2.42 -8.59
N ARG A 116 -14.39 -2.52 -8.83
CA ARG A 116 -13.88 -3.02 -10.11
C ARG A 116 -14.38 -4.44 -10.38
N PHE A 117 -14.33 -5.31 -9.37
CA PHE A 117 -14.78 -6.68 -9.47
C PHE A 117 -16.27 -6.77 -9.81
N LEU A 118 -17.13 -5.97 -9.17
CA LEU A 118 -18.56 -5.91 -9.47
C LEU A 118 -18.85 -5.46 -10.90
N VAL A 119 -18.08 -4.50 -11.43
CA VAL A 119 -18.26 -4.01 -12.81
C VAL A 119 -17.71 -5.01 -13.83
N THR A 120 -16.63 -5.72 -13.53
CA THR A 120 -16.03 -6.70 -14.45
C THR A 120 -16.70 -8.08 -14.38
N LEU A 121 -17.43 -8.39 -13.31
CA LEU A 121 -18.07 -9.70 -13.11
C LEU A 121 -18.99 -10.09 -14.29
N PRO A 122 -19.90 -9.21 -14.76
CA PRO A 122 -20.77 -9.53 -15.89
C PRO A 122 -19.98 -9.71 -17.19
N GLN A 123 -18.92 -8.92 -17.39
CA GLN A 123 -18.05 -9.00 -18.58
C GLN A 123 -17.23 -10.29 -18.63
N MET A 124 -16.96 -10.92 -17.47
CA MET A 124 -16.27 -12.21 -17.38
C MET A 124 -17.21 -13.41 -17.59
N GLN A 125 -18.54 -13.21 -17.50
CA GLN A 125 -19.53 -14.26 -17.74
C GLN A 125 -19.77 -14.50 -19.23
N ASP A 126 -19.63 -13.45 -20.05
CA ASP A 126 -19.63 -13.54 -21.50
C ASP A 126 -18.20 -13.74 -22.02
N SER A 127 -17.87 -14.95 -22.49
CA SER A 127 -16.54 -15.31 -23.00
C SER A 127 -16.09 -14.47 -24.21
N ALA A 128 -17.02 -13.90 -24.98
CA ALA A 128 -16.74 -12.93 -26.05
C ALA A 128 -16.49 -11.49 -25.53
N ALA A 129 -17.00 -11.14 -24.35
CA ALA A 129 -16.73 -9.86 -23.69
C ALA A 129 -15.44 -9.91 -22.84
N ALA A 130 -15.04 -11.10 -22.38
CA ALA A 130 -13.81 -11.29 -21.61
C ALA A 130 -12.53 -10.98 -22.42
N SER A 131 -12.55 -11.18 -23.74
CA SER A 131 -11.43 -10.83 -24.64
C SER A 131 -11.37 -9.35 -25.01
N SER A 132 -12.46 -8.61 -24.81
CA SER A 132 -12.54 -7.15 -25.01
C SER A 132 -12.50 -6.35 -23.71
N ALA A 133 -12.48 -7.03 -22.56
CA ALA A 133 -12.30 -6.39 -21.26
C ALA A 133 -10.89 -5.74 -21.19
N PRO A 134 -10.80 -4.43 -20.86
CA PRO A 134 -9.51 -3.75 -20.78
C PRO A 134 -8.58 -4.47 -19.79
N PRO A 135 -7.29 -4.69 -20.15
CA PRO A 135 -6.32 -5.35 -19.28
C PRO A 135 -6.28 -4.76 -17.88
N PHE A 136 -6.00 -5.60 -16.87
CA PHE A 136 -5.78 -5.16 -15.49
C PHE A 136 -4.67 -4.10 -15.44
N GLY A 137 -5.05 -2.82 -15.41
CA GLY A 137 -4.12 -1.69 -15.49
C GLY A 137 -4.64 -0.51 -16.30
N ASN A 138 -5.63 -0.71 -17.18
CA ASN A 138 -6.12 0.33 -18.08
C ASN A 138 -7.18 1.26 -17.43
N SER A 139 -6.99 1.61 -16.16
CA SER A 139 -7.89 2.51 -15.43
C SER A 139 -7.09 3.56 -14.66
N PRO A 140 -7.18 4.85 -15.06
CA PRO A 140 -6.46 5.95 -14.41
C PRO A 140 -6.69 6.01 -12.91
N LEU A 141 -7.94 5.82 -12.47
CA LEU A 141 -8.30 5.87 -11.05
C LEU A 141 -7.70 4.68 -10.27
N THR A 142 -7.56 3.50 -10.90
CA THR A 142 -6.89 2.36 -10.25
C THR A 142 -5.40 2.63 -10.07
N LEU A 143 -4.74 3.21 -11.07
CA LEU A 143 -3.35 3.64 -10.96
C LEU A 143 -3.17 4.79 -9.97
N LEU A 144 -4.17 5.65 -9.80
CA LEU A 144 -4.18 6.66 -8.74
C LEU A 144 -4.19 6.02 -7.35
N VAL A 145 -5.09 5.07 -7.10
CA VAL A 145 -5.11 4.36 -5.80
C VAL A 145 -3.80 3.58 -5.58
N PHE A 146 -3.26 2.99 -6.63
CA PHE A 146 -1.99 2.26 -6.57
C PHE A 146 -0.81 3.20 -6.27
N GLY A 147 -0.72 4.32 -6.97
CA GLY A 147 0.26 5.37 -6.73
C GLY A 147 0.16 5.93 -5.31
N LEU A 148 -1.07 6.13 -4.82
CA LEU A 148 -1.35 6.57 -3.45
C LEU A 148 -0.74 5.62 -2.42
N MET A 149 -0.90 4.31 -2.61
CA MET A 149 -0.30 3.28 -1.76
C MET A 149 1.22 3.33 -1.81
N ILE A 150 1.81 3.43 -3.02
CA ILE A 150 3.26 3.47 -3.20
C ILE A 150 3.85 4.70 -2.50
N GLY A 151 3.34 5.89 -2.82
CA GLY A 151 3.83 7.15 -2.25
C GLY A 151 3.74 7.15 -0.72
N TYR A 152 2.60 6.72 -0.18
CA TYR A 152 2.41 6.61 1.27
C TYR A 152 3.44 5.70 1.92
N TYR A 153 3.55 4.44 1.49
CA TYR A 153 4.43 3.49 2.16
C TYR A 153 5.90 3.80 1.97
N VAL A 154 6.31 4.30 0.79
CA VAL A 154 7.70 4.68 0.54
C VAL A 154 8.11 5.82 1.45
N VAL A 155 7.34 6.92 1.48
CA VAL A 155 7.65 8.08 2.33
C VAL A 155 7.56 7.72 3.80
N TYR A 156 6.55 6.95 4.20
CA TYR A 156 6.36 6.53 5.57
C TYR A 156 7.53 5.68 6.09
N TYR A 157 7.93 4.64 5.35
CA TYR A 157 9.04 3.78 5.75
C TYR A 157 10.39 4.49 5.66
N ALA A 158 10.60 5.33 4.66
CA ALA A 158 11.81 6.15 4.55
C ALA A 158 11.92 7.12 5.73
N GLY A 159 10.84 7.83 6.07
CA GLY A 159 10.78 8.74 7.21
C GLY A 159 11.04 8.04 8.53
N LEU A 160 10.49 6.83 8.71
CA LEU A 160 10.75 6.00 9.89
C LEU A 160 12.23 5.65 10.03
N MET A 161 12.87 5.24 8.93
CA MET A 161 14.30 4.92 8.92
C MET A 161 15.19 6.13 9.24
N ILE A 162 14.81 7.33 8.77
CA ILE A 162 15.55 8.56 9.08
C ILE A 162 15.46 8.90 10.57
N HIS A 163 14.27 8.78 11.17
CA HIS A 163 14.08 9.04 12.59
C HIS A 163 14.84 8.03 13.45
N HIS A 164 14.75 6.74 13.14
CA HIS A 164 15.47 5.70 13.88
C HIS A 164 17.00 5.92 13.84
N ARG A 165 17.58 6.26 12.67
CA ARG A 165 19.02 6.59 12.57
C ARG A 165 19.41 7.83 13.38
N ARG A 166 18.51 8.80 13.53
CA ARG A 166 18.73 9.99 14.38
C ARG A 166 18.71 9.64 15.86
N PHE A 167 17.77 8.79 16.28
CA PHE A 167 17.70 8.28 17.65
C PHE A 167 18.93 7.44 18.03
N GLU A 168 19.37 6.51 17.16
CA GLU A 168 20.60 5.75 17.38
C GLU A 168 21.82 6.67 17.50
N ARG A 169 21.96 7.67 16.62
CA ARG A 169 23.09 8.63 16.68
C ARG A 169 23.09 9.50 17.93
N ALA A 170 21.94 9.96 18.40
CA ALA A 170 21.84 10.77 19.61
C ALA A 170 22.23 9.98 20.88
N GLN A 171 22.03 8.66 20.86
CA GLN A 171 22.39 7.78 21.98
C GLN A 171 23.87 7.35 21.96
N LEU A 172 24.52 7.38 20.80
CA LEU A 172 25.95 7.10 20.65
C LEU A 172 26.87 8.28 21.06
N LEU A 173 26.29 9.43 21.43
CA LEU A 173 27.03 10.61 21.91
C LEU A 173 26.71 10.98 23.38
N PRO A 174 26.87 10.11 24.40
CA PRO A 174 26.64 10.50 25.79
C PRO A 174 27.74 11.38 26.42
N ASP A 175 28.98 11.36 25.91
CA ASP A 175 30.16 11.84 26.67
C ASP A 175 30.91 13.03 26.04
N ALA A 176 30.21 14.05 25.53
CA ALA A 176 30.84 15.25 24.96
C ALA A 176 30.46 16.56 25.69
N THR A 177 30.28 16.49 27.01
CA THR A 177 30.21 17.66 27.89
C THR A 177 30.91 17.38 29.20
#